data_AF-F5YI74-F1
#
_entry.id   AF-F5YI74-F1
#
_cell.length_a   1.000
_cell.length_b   1.000
_cell.length_c   1.000
_cell.angle_alpha   90.00
_cell.angle_beta   90.00
_cell.angle_gamma   90.00
#
_symmetry.space_group_name_H-M   'P 1'
#
loop_
_entity.id
_entity.type
_entity.pdbx_description
1 polymer ?
#
loop_
_entity_poly.entity_id
_entity_poly.type
_entity_poly.pdbx_seq_one_letter_code
_entity_poly.pdbx_strand_id
1 'polypeptide(L)' 'MGKVVQFVKESYAELRKVVWPSREDVIGSVKVVIVSTIIFAAVLGLVDVLLLLGVQAVF' A
#
# COMPACT_ATOMS: atom_id res chain seq x y z
N MET A 1 -7.64 -34.55 -13.38
CA MET A 1 -8.10 -33.21 -12.93
C MET A 1 -8.39 -33.09 -11.42
N GLY A 2 -8.36 -34.16 -10.61
CA GLY A 2 -8.67 -34.06 -9.16
C GLY A 2 -7.55 -33.52 -8.25
N LYS A 3 -6.27 -33.61 -8.65
CA LYS A 3 -5.12 -33.20 -7.79
C LYS A 3 -5.06 -31.70 -7.54
N VAL A 4 -5.37 -30.87 -8.54
CA VAL A 4 -5.33 -29.39 -8.41
C VAL A 4 -6.44 -28.90 -7.50
N VAL A 5 -7.66 -29.45 -7.66
CA VAL A 5 -8.81 -29.10 -6.79
C VAL A 5 -8.52 -29.48 -5.34
N GLN A 6 -7.90 -30.65 -5.12
CA GLN A 6 -7.51 -31.09 -3.79
C GLN A 6 -6.40 -30.20 -3.18
N PHE A 7 -5.40 -29.82 -3.99
CA PHE A 7 -4.33 -28.92 -3.55
C PHE A 7 -4.86 -27.53 -3.14
N VAL A 8 -5.80 -26.96 -3.91
CA VAL A 8 -6.45 -25.68 -3.56
C VAL A 8 -7.29 -25.83 -2.28
N LYS A 9 -7.97 -26.96 -2.10
CA LYS A 9 -8.75 -27.24 -0.89
C LYS A 9 -7.87 -27.36 0.36
N GLU A 10 -6.74 -28.05 0.25
CA GLU A 10 -5.74 -28.16 1.33
C GLU A 10 -5.09 -26.81 1.63
N SER A 11 -4.73 -26.04 0.59
CA SER A 11 -4.16 -24.69 0.74
C SER A 11 -5.15 -23.72 1.42
N TYR A 12 -6.44 -23.79 1.08
CA TYR A 12 -7.48 -22.99 1.72
C TYR A 12 -7.69 -23.38 3.19
N ALA A 13 -7.56 -24.67 3.52
CA ALA A 13 -7.63 -25.14 4.90
C ALA A 13 -6.43 -24.64 5.74
N GLU A 14 -5.23 -24.58 5.16
CA GLU A 14 -4.05 -23.99 5.81
C GLU A 14 -4.17 -22.47 5.97
N LEU A 15 -4.68 -21.75 4.95
CA LEU A 15 -4.93 -20.31 5.03
C LEU A 15 -5.93 -19.93 6.13
N ARG A 16 -6.81 -20.83 6.55
CA ARG A 16 -7.70 -20.63 7.71
C ARG A 16 -6.99 -20.73 9.06
N LYS A 17 -5.82 -21.38 9.15
CA LYS A 17 -5.01 -21.44 10.37
C LYS A 17 -4.17 -20.18 10.58
N VAL A 18 -4.03 -19.35 9.54
CA VAL A 18 -3.33 -18.07 9.62
C VAL A 18 -4.17 -17.10 10.45
N VAL A 19 -3.51 -16.41 11.37
CA VAL A 19 -4.09 -15.32 12.15
C VAL A 19 -4.24 -14.12 11.21
N TRP A 20 -5.45 -13.94 10.67
CA TRP A 20 -5.77 -12.76 9.87
C TRP A 20 -5.96 -11.56 10.78
N PRO A 21 -5.45 -10.38 10.39
CA PRO A 21 -5.67 -9.15 11.14
C PRO A 21 -7.16 -8.85 11.26
N SER A 22 -7.56 -8.24 12.37
CA SER A 22 -8.95 -7.82 12.55
C SER A 22 -9.28 -6.69 11.57
N ARG A 23 -10.58 -6.45 11.33
CA ARG A 23 -11.03 -5.34 10.47
C ARG A 23 -10.50 -3.99 10.98
N GLU A 24 -10.38 -3.83 12.29
CA GLU A 24 -9.88 -2.61 12.92
C GLU A 24 -8.39 -2.39 12.65
N ASP A 25 -7.57 -3.45 12.72
CA ASP A 25 -6.13 -3.39 12.44
C ASP A 25 -5.85 -3.00 10.99
N VAL A 26 -6.65 -3.54 10.06
CA VAL A 26 -6.56 -3.21 8.63
C VAL A 26 -6.88 -1.73 8.41
N ILE A 27 -7.98 -1.23 9.01
CA ILE A 27 -8.37 0.18 8.88
C ILE A 27 -7.31 1.10 9.53
N GLY A 28 -6.76 0.71 10.68
CA GLY A 28 -5.67 1.43 11.33
C GLY A 28 -4.44 1.55 10.44
N SER A 29 -4.01 0.43 9.86
CA SER A 29 -2.85 0.38 8.97
C SER A 29 -3.06 1.19 7.70
N VAL A 30 -4.24 1.08 7.06
CA VAL A 30 -4.59 1.86 5.86
C VAL A 30 -4.59 3.35 6.15
N LYS A 31 -5.12 3.78 7.31
CA LYS A 31 -5.13 5.20 7.71
C LYS A 31 -3.71 5.76 7.79
N VAL A 32 -2.80 5.03 8.42
CA VAL A 32 -1.39 5.43 8.53
C VAL A 32 -0.76 5.56 7.14
N VAL A 33 -0.98 4.57 6.27
CA VAL A 33 -0.45 4.59 4.90
C VAL A 33 -0.96 5.81 4.15
N ILE A 34 -2.28 6.07 4.15
CA ILE A 34 -2.87 7.23 3.47
C ILE A 34 -2.25 8.54 3.96
N VAL A 35 -2.13 8.72 5.27
CA VAL A 35 -1.54 9.94 5.85
C VAL A 35 -0.09 10.08 5.42
N SER A 36 0.71 9.01 5.50
CA SER A 36 2.12 9.05 5.09
C SER A 36 2.28 9.38 3.61
N THR A 37 1.45 8.80 2.74
CA THR A 37 1.48 9.06 1.30
C THR A 37 1.13 10.50 0.98
N ILE A 38 0.14 11.09 1.66
CA ILE A 38 -0.22 12.51 1.48
C ILE A 38 0.95 13.42 1.88
N ILE A 39 1.63 13.12 2.98
CA ILE A 39 2.79 13.90 3.43
C ILE A 39 3.90 13.86 2.37
N PHE A 40 4.27 12.67 1.89
CA PHE A 40 5.31 12.55 0.86
C PHE A 40 4.89 13.20 -0.46
N ALA A 41 3.64 13.05 -0.87
CA ALA A 41 3.11 13.68 -2.08
C ALA A 41 3.18 15.22 -1.99
N ALA A 42 2.86 15.80 -0.82
CA ALA A 42 2.97 17.24 -0.60
C ALA A 42 4.42 17.72 -0.64
N VAL A 43 5.34 16.99 0.01
CA VAL A 43 6.77 17.32 0.02
C VAL A 43 7.37 17.24 -1.38
N LEU A 44 7.14 16.14 -2.10
CA LEU A 44 7.64 15.98 -3.47
C LEU A 44 7.04 17.02 -4.40
N GLY A 45 5.73 17.24 -4.33
CA GLY A 45 5.06 18.27 -5.14
C GLY A 45 5.59 19.69 -4.87
N LEU A 46 5.91 20.02 -3.61
CA LEU A 46 6.55 21.29 -3.27
C LEU A 46 7.94 21.40 -3.91
N VAL A 47 8.75 20.34 -3.81
CA VAL A 47 10.10 20.30 -4.40
C VAL A 47 10.02 20.44 -5.92
N ASP A 48 9.09 19.74 -6.58
CA ASP A 48 8.91 19.83 -8.03
C ASP A 48 8.55 21.26 -8.48
N VAL A 49 7.66 21.93 -7.74
CA VAL A 49 7.30 23.35 -8.02
C VAL A 49 8.49 24.27 -7.81
N LEU A 50 9.25 24.10 -6.72
CA LEU A 50 10.43 24.91 -6.45
C LEU A 50 11.50 24.74 -7.52
N LEU A 51 11.74 23.50 -7.96
CA LEU A 51 12.67 23.21 -9.05
C LEU A 51 12.20 23.81 -10.36
N LEU A 52 10.91 23.69 -10.71
CA LEU A 52 10.33 24.32 -11.90
C LEU A 52 10.53 25.84 -11.90
N LEU A 53 10.24 26.51 -10.78
CA LEU A 53 10.44 27.96 -10.63
C LEU A 53 11.93 28.33 -10.71
N GLY A 54 12.81 27.53 -10.10
CA GLY A 54 14.25 27.74 -10.17
C GLY A 54 14.79 27.62 -11.60
N VAL A 55 14.33 26.63 -12.37
CA VAL A 55 14.70 26.47 -13.77
C VAL A 55 14.20 27.63 -14.62
N GLN A 56 12.95 28.06 -14.45
CA GLN A 56 12.39 29.23 -15.16
C GLN A 56 13.07 30.56 -14.80
N ALA A 57 13.64 30.67 -13.60
CA ALA A 57 14.36 31.88 -13.20
C ALA A 57 15.79 31.92 -13.77
N VAL A 58 16.37 30.76 -14.09
CA VAL A 58 17.76 30.63 -14.57
C VAL A 58 17.85 30.65 -16.10
N PHE A 59 16.87 30.07 -16.80
CA PHE A 59 16.81 30.01 -18.27
C PHE A 59 15.75 30.96 -18.83
#